data_AF-A0A2A3VFX0-F1
#
_entry.id   AF-A0A2A3VFX0-F1
#
_cell.length_a   1.000
_cell.length_b   1.000
_cell.length_c   1.000
_cell.angle_alpha   90.00
_cell.angle_beta   90.00
_cell.angle_gamma   90.00
#
_symmetry.space_group_name_H-M   'P 1'
#
loop_
_entity.id
_entity.type
_entity.pdbx_description
1 polymer ?
#
loop_
_entity_poly.entity_id
_entity_poly.type
_entity_poly.pdbx_seq_one_letter_code
_entity_poly.pdbx_strand_id
1 'polypeptide(L)'
;MTRGARVGRAALLASALLLAASPALDAAAQSSRETERRLERVRKELRDVAAERRRLEGERGAAARELRQVDERVASSSKALAETRARLAEEHAALERLQARRRELDATVATRRTELAALLRAAYTIGDDAALKLMLAQDRVADAGRLLVYHRYLQQQRSERIATLQAEMVELDGIEARIQDRRAALEAAQTEQRAQLAQVEADRQRRAEAMKGLESRFNDRSAREKALGSDARSLERVLAQLREAARRAEAERRAAAAAERARQAREAREARDSGTAATPR
;
A
#
# COMPACT_ATOMS: atom_id res chain seq x y z
N MET A 1 105.67 -48.85 11.54
CA MET A 1 105.15 -50.23 11.40
C MET A 1 103.81 -50.33 12.14
N THR A 2 102.79 -50.86 11.44
CA THR A 2 101.57 -51.58 11.88
C THR A 2 100.44 -50.93 12.73
N ARG A 3 99.27 -50.76 12.06
CA ARG A 3 97.85 -51.18 12.34
C ARG A 3 97.26 -50.96 13.76
N GLY A 4 96.00 -50.57 14.01
CA GLY A 4 94.74 -50.43 13.24
C GLY A 4 93.51 -50.55 14.19
N ALA A 5 92.30 -50.16 13.71
CA ALA A 5 90.94 -50.25 14.31
C ALA A 5 90.56 -49.16 15.35
N ARG A 6 89.63 -48.20 15.16
CA ARG A 6 88.25 -48.12 14.60
C ARG A 6 87.20 -48.98 15.31
N VAL A 7 86.59 -48.48 16.39
CA VAL A 7 85.14 -48.58 16.69
C VAL A 7 84.79 -47.49 17.72
N GLY A 8 83.76 -46.67 17.47
CA GLY A 8 83.28 -45.69 18.46
C GLY A 8 82.51 -44.51 17.89
N ARG A 9 81.62 -44.74 16.92
CA ARG A 9 80.76 -43.69 16.31
C ARG A 9 79.25 -44.00 16.40
N ALA A 10 78.85 -44.85 17.35
CA ALA A 10 77.49 -45.38 17.43
C ALA A 10 76.67 -44.93 18.66
N ALA A 11 77.05 -43.83 19.34
CA ALA A 11 76.42 -43.44 20.62
C ALA A 11 75.77 -42.03 20.64
N LEU A 12 75.64 -41.33 19.52
CA LEU A 12 75.11 -39.94 19.51
C LEU A 12 73.90 -39.70 18.58
N LEU A 13 73.30 -40.75 18.00
CA LEU A 13 72.15 -40.62 17.09
C LEU A 13 70.84 -41.20 17.63
N ALA A 14 70.76 -41.57 18.92
CA ALA A 14 69.58 -42.19 19.52
C ALA A 14 68.68 -41.22 20.32
N SER A 15 69.12 -39.99 20.61
CA SER A 15 68.35 -39.04 21.44
C SER A 15 67.62 -37.93 20.66
N ALA A 16 67.67 -37.93 19.32
CA ALA A 16 67.05 -36.87 18.51
C ALA A 16 65.74 -37.29 17.81
N LEU A 17 65.28 -38.54 17.96
CA LEU A 17 64.13 -39.07 17.22
C LEU A 17 62.90 -39.40 18.11
N LEU A 18 62.81 -38.82 19.31
CA LEU A 18 61.65 -39.00 20.20
C LEU A 18 60.78 -37.74 20.39
N LEU A 19 61.08 -36.63 19.71
CA LEU A 19 60.41 -35.35 19.93
C LEU A 19 59.66 -34.78 18.72
N ALA A 20 59.35 -35.60 17.71
CA ALA A 20 58.75 -35.14 16.45
C ALA A 20 57.27 -35.54 16.23
N ALA A 21 56.60 -36.16 17.21
CA ALA A 21 55.20 -36.62 17.05
C ALA A 21 54.13 -35.70 17.68
N SER A 22 54.52 -34.54 18.21
CA SER A 22 53.62 -33.66 18.99
C SER A 22 52.94 -32.49 18.23
N PRO A 23 53.35 -31.98 17.05
CA PRO A 23 52.70 -30.79 16.49
C PRO A 23 51.33 -31.06 15.82
N ALA A 24 51.00 -32.32 15.50
CA ALA A 24 49.77 -32.65 14.79
C ALA A 24 48.48 -32.55 15.63
N LEU A 25 48.56 -32.64 16.98
CA LEU A 25 47.38 -32.52 17.85
C LEU A 25 47.04 -31.11 18.26
N ASP A 26 48.03 -30.23 18.43
CA ASP A 26 47.75 -28.82 18.67
C ASP A 26 46.99 -28.21 17.49
N ALA A 27 47.36 -28.60 16.26
CA ALA A 27 46.66 -28.17 15.05
C ALA A 27 45.18 -28.63 14.99
N ALA A 28 44.88 -29.86 15.40
CA ALA A 28 43.51 -30.40 15.40
C ALA A 28 42.64 -29.85 16.55
N ALA A 29 43.22 -29.63 17.74
CA ALA A 29 42.52 -29.01 18.86
C ALA A 29 42.29 -27.51 18.65
N GLN A 30 43.24 -26.81 18.03
CA GLN A 30 43.10 -25.40 17.65
C GLN A 30 42.02 -25.21 16.57
N SER A 31 41.97 -26.08 15.55
CA SER A 31 40.96 -25.98 14.48
C SER A 31 39.53 -26.23 14.98
N SER A 32 39.34 -27.12 15.95
CA SER A 32 38.04 -27.35 16.59
C SER A 32 37.57 -26.13 17.39
N ARG A 33 38.43 -25.54 18.22
CA ARG A 33 38.11 -24.32 18.99
C ARG A 33 37.81 -23.13 18.08
N GLU A 34 38.52 -23.00 16.97
CA GLU A 34 38.27 -21.94 16.00
C GLU A 34 36.92 -22.11 15.30
N THR A 35 36.57 -23.34 14.91
CA THR A 35 35.28 -23.67 14.29
C THR A 35 34.13 -23.39 15.28
N GLU A 36 34.32 -23.68 16.57
CA GLU A 36 33.34 -23.41 17.63
C GLU A 36 33.10 -21.90 17.81
N ARG A 37 34.17 -21.10 17.86
CA ARG A 37 34.06 -19.62 17.89
C ARG A 37 33.38 -19.05 16.64
N ARG A 38 33.63 -19.63 15.46
CA ARG A 38 32.94 -19.25 14.21
C ARG A 38 31.45 -19.58 14.31
N LEU A 39 31.10 -20.76 14.80
CA LEU A 39 29.70 -21.17 14.99
C LEU A 39 28.96 -20.27 15.97
N GLU A 40 29.58 -19.90 17.09
CA GLU A 40 28.98 -18.95 18.05
C GLU A 40 28.71 -17.58 17.43
N ARG A 41 29.66 -17.05 16.65
CA ARG A 41 29.49 -15.78 15.92
C ARG A 41 28.33 -15.86 14.92
N VAL A 42 28.29 -16.89 14.09
CA VAL A 42 27.20 -17.09 13.11
C VAL A 42 25.85 -17.26 13.81
N ARG A 43 25.79 -18.00 14.93
CA ARG A 43 24.55 -18.13 15.72
C ARG A 43 24.09 -16.81 16.33
N LYS A 44 25.03 -15.95 16.77
CA LYS A 44 24.71 -14.61 17.26
C LYS A 44 24.15 -13.75 16.13
N GLU A 45 24.86 -13.67 15.00
CA GLU A 45 24.39 -12.93 13.82
C GLU A 45 23.03 -13.42 13.32
N LEU A 46 22.80 -14.74 13.33
CA LEU A 46 21.52 -15.34 12.94
C LEU A 46 20.39 -14.85 13.85
N ARG A 47 20.61 -14.78 15.18
CA ARG A 47 19.60 -14.26 16.11
C ARG A 47 19.31 -12.79 15.86
N ASP A 48 20.35 -11.99 15.62
CA ASP A 48 20.21 -10.55 15.37
C ASP A 48 19.44 -10.30 14.05
N VAL A 49 19.81 -11.01 12.97
CA VAL A 49 19.12 -10.91 11.66
C VAL A 49 17.67 -11.42 11.76
N ALA A 50 17.42 -12.51 12.49
CA ALA A 50 16.07 -13.02 12.69
C ALA A 50 15.19 -12.03 13.49
N ALA A 51 15.76 -11.35 14.49
CA ALA A 51 15.07 -10.31 15.24
C ALA A 51 14.75 -9.09 14.35
N GLU A 52 15.71 -8.63 13.54
CA GLU A 52 15.48 -7.57 12.56
C GLU A 52 14.40 -7.94 11.54
N ARG A 53 14.43 -9.17 10.99
CA ARG A 53 13.40 -9.64 10.05
C ARG A 53 12.02 -9.63 10.68
N ARG A 54 11.88 -10.08 11.93
CA ARG A 54 10.59 -10.05 12.66
C ARG A 54 10.08 -8.62 12.86
N ARG A 55 10.97 -7.67 13.14
CA ARG A 55 10.61 -6.24 13.23
C ARG A 55 10.12 -5.71 11.88
N LEU A 56 10.87 -5.96 10.81
CA LEU A 56 10.49 -5.58 9.44
C LEU A 56 9.16 -6.19 9.00
N GLU A 57 8.87 -7.44 9.37
CA GLU A 57 7.56 -8.08 9.13
C GLU A 57 6.42 -7.33 9.82
N GLY A 58 6.63 -6.90 11.08
CA GLY A 58 5.67 -6.10 11.83
C GLY A 58 5.43 -4.72 11.20
N GLU A 59 6.51 -4.03 10.84
CA GLU A 59 6.47 -2.73 10.13
C GLU A 59 5.75 -2.85 8.79
N ARG A 60 6.03 -3.92 8.02
CA ARG A 60 5.36 -4.23 6.76
C ARG A 60 3.86 -4.44 6.97
N GLY A 61 3.48 -5.23 7.97
CA GLY A 61 2.09 -5.48 8.31
C GLY A 61 1.34 -4.19 8.68
N ALA A 62 2.00 -3.28 9.40
CA ALA A 62 1.46 -1.96 9.73
C ALA A 62 1.32 -1.09 8.48
N ALA A 63 2.38 -0.95 7.68
CA ALA A 63 2.38 -0.18 6.44
C ALA A 63 1.31 -0.66 5.45
N ALA A 64 1.09 -1.98 5.33
CA ALA A 64 0.04 -2.54 4.49
C ALA A 64 -1.39 -2.26 5.01
N ARG A 65 -1.58 -2.12 6.32
CA ARG A 65 -2.87 -1.67 6.88
C ARG A 65 -3.09 -0.19 6.61
N GLU A 66 -2.07 0.63 6.81
CA GLU A 66 -2.15 2.07 6.56
C GLU A 66 -2.39 2.38 5.08
N LEU A 67 -1.74 1.65 4.17
CA LEU A 67 -1.96 1.80 2.72
C LEU A 67 -3.41 1.49 2.35
N ARG A 68 -3.98 0.41 2.89
CA ARG A 68 -5.40 0.08 2.69
C ARG A 68 -6.34 1.20 3.17
N GLN A 69 -6.09 1.77 4.34
CA GLN A 69 -6.88 2.90 4.84
C GLN A 69 -6.76 4.15 3.95
N VAL A 70 -5.62 4.37 3.30
CA VAL A 70 -5.46 5.44 2.32
C VAL A 70 -6.21 5.11 1.03
N ASP A 71 -6.12 3.88 0.54
CA ASP A 71 -6.85 3.43 -0.65
C ASP A 71 -8.38 3.57 -0.46
N GLU A 72 -8.89 3.22 0.71
CA GLU A 72 -10.30 3.41 1.08
C GLU A 72 -10.69 4.90 1.07
N ARG A 73 -9.83 5.78 1.60
CA ARG A 73 -10.04 7.23 1.55
C ARG A 73 -10.03 7.78 0.13
N VAL A 74 -9.11 7.31 -0.73
CA VAL A 74 -9.09 7.68 -2.16
C VAL A 74 -10.40 7.27 -2.83
N ALA A 75 -10.87 6.04 -2.57
CA ALA A 75 -12.12 5.55 -3.13
C ALA A 75 -13.33 6.37 -2.66
N SER A 76 -13.43 6.67 -1.36
CA SER A 76 -14.52 7.51 -0.82
C SER A 76 -14.49 8.93 -1.38
N SER A 77 -13.32 9.55 -1.47
CA SER A 77 -13.17 10.92 -2.01
C SER A 77 -13.47 10.97 -3.50
N SER A 78 -13.06 9.94 -4.26
CA SER A 78 -13.37 9.83 -5.68
C SER A 78 -14.87 9.66 -5.92
N LYS A 79 -15.55 8.86 -5.08
CA LYS A 79 -17.00 8.70 -5.13
C LYS A 79 -17.72 10.01 -4.82
N ALA A 80 -17.34 10.71 -3.75
CA ALA A 80 -17.91 12.00 -3.40
C ALA A 80 -17.74 13.04 -4.53
N LEU A 81 -16.56 13.07 -5.16
CA LEU A 81 -16.30 13.94 -6.31
C LEU A 81 -17.19 13.59 -7.53
N ALA A 82 -17.43 12.30 -7.78
CA ALA A 82 -18.32 11.85 -8.84
C ALA A 82 -19.78 12.24 -8.57
N GLU A 83 -20.24 12.11 -7.33
CA GLU A 83 -21.58 12.55 -6.91
C GLU A 83 -21.75 14.06 -7.05
N THR A 84 -20.77 14.87 -6.65
CA THR A 84 -20.79 16.34 -6.86
C THR A 84 -20.86 16.68 -8.34
N ARG A 85 -20.11 15.98 -9.20
CA ARG A 85 -20.15 16.17 -10.67
C ARG A 85 -21.52 15.82 -11.25
N ALA A 86 -22.15 14.75 -10.78
CA ALA A 86 -23.50 14.38 -11.21
C ALA A 86 -24.52 15.47 -10.85
N ARG A 87 -24.48 15.96 -9.59
CA ARG A 87 -25.35 17.06 -9.14
C ARG A 87 -25.13 18.35 -9.94
N LEU A 88 -23.89 18.69 -10.28
CA LEU A 88 -23.59 19.83 -11.15
C LEU A 88 -24.24 19.69 -12.53
N ALA A 89 -24.18 18.49 -13.12
CA ALA A 89 -24.81 18.22 -14.41
C ALA A 89 -26.35 18.33 -14.32
N GLU A 90 -26.95 17.86 -13.23
CA GLU A 90 -28.38 17.99 -12.98
C GLU A 90 -28.82 19.46 -12.84
N GLU A 91 -28.10 20.26 -12.06
CA GLU A 91 -28.37 21.70 -11.90
C GLU A 91 -28.18 22.46 -13.22
N HIS A 92 -27.17 22.09 -14.03
CA HIS A 92 -26.99 22.66 -15.36
C HIS A 92 -28.18 22.34 -16.29
N ALA A 93 -28.62 21.09 -16.31
CA ALA A 93 -29.80 20.70 -17.08
C ALA A 93 -31.10 21.37 -16.58
N ALA A 94 -31.22 21.59 -15.26
CA ALA A 94 -32.34 22.32 -14.68
C ALA A 94 -32.35 23.79 -15.11
N LEU A 95 -31.18 24.43 -15.14
CA LEU A 95 -31.03 25.80 -15.61
C LEU A 95 -31.44 25.94 -17.08
N GLU A 96 -30.97 25.06 -17.95
CA GLU A 96 -31.33 25.08 -19.38
C GLU A 96 -32.84 24.92 -19.59
N ARG A 97 -33.49 24.01 -18.85
CA ARG A 97 -34.96 23.84 -18.89
C ARG A 97 -35.69 25.09 -18.43
N LEU A 98 -35.21 25.74 -17.37
CA LEU A 98 -35.80 26.96 -16.84
C LEU A 98 -35.67 28.11 -17.83
N GLN A 99 -34.49 28.29 -18.44
CA GLN A 99 -34.26 29.31 -19.46
C GLN A 99 -35.12 29.09 -20.71
N ALA A 100 -35.31 27.84 -21.14
CA ALA A 100 -36.22 27.52 -22.23
C ALA A 100 -37.68 27.89 -21.88
N ARG A 101 -38.13 27.54 -20.68
CA ARG A 101 -39.48 27.89 -20.20
C ARG A 101 -39.68 29.41 -20.10
N ARG A 102 -38.68 30.14 -19.63
CA ARG A 102 -38.71 31.60 -19.56
C ARG A 102 -38.90 32.22 -20.95
N ARG A 103 -38.13 31.77 -21.95
CA ARG A 103 -38.25 32.25 -23.34
C ARG A 103 -39.64 31.97 -23.93
N GLU A 104 -40.24 30.82 -23.61
CA GLU A 104 -41.61 30.47 -24.02
C GLU A 104 -42.65 31.41 -23.40
N LEU A 105 -42.52 31.71 -22.10
CA LEU A 105 -43.40 32.65 -21.40
C LEU A 105 -43.25 34.08 -21.94
N ASP A 106 -42.02 34.54 -22.17
CA ASP A 106 -41.72 35.84 -22.77
C ASP A 106 -42.39 36.01 -24.13
N ALA A 107 -42.23 35.01 -25.01
CA ALA A 107 -42.87 35.00 -26.33
C ALA A 107 -44.39 35.04 -26.20
N THR A 108 -44.96 34.23 -25.29
CA THR A 108 -46.41 34.20 -25.03
C THR A 108 -46.93 35.56 -24.56
N VAL A 109 -46.26 36.20 -23.61
CA VAL A 109 -46.63 37.53 -23.11
C VAL A 109 -46.55 38.58 -24.22
N ALA A 110 -45.51 38.56 -25.04
CA ALA A 110 -45.35 39.47 -26.17
C ALA A 110 -46.49 39.34 -27.20
N THR A 111 -46.85 38.11 -27.58
CA THR A 111 -47.98 37.84 -28.47
C THR A 111 -49.29 38.35 -27.86
N ARG A 112 -49.57 38.03 -26.59
CA ARG A 112 -50.81 38.45 -25.91
C ARG A 112 -50.93 39.96 -25.77
N ARG A 113 -49.83 40.65 -25.48
CA ARG A 113 -49.80 42.13 -25.44
C ARG A 113 -50.08 42.73 -26.82
N THR A 114 -49.53 42.16 -27.88
CA THR A 114 -49.77 42.61 -29.26
C THR A 114 -51.23 42.43 -29.66
N GLU A 115 -51.82 41.27 -29.36
CA GLU A 115 -53.25 41.01 -29.59
C GLU A 115 -54.13 42.01 -28.81
N LEU A 116 -53.84 42.23 -27.53
CA LEU A 116 -54.56 43.18 -26.68
C LEU A 116 -54.48 44.61 -27.22
N ALA A 117 -53.28 45.05 -27.63
CA ALA A 117 -53.08 46.38 -28.20
C ALA A 117 -53.81 46.57 -29.55
N ALA A 118 -53.91 45.53 -30.38
CA ALA A 118 -54.69 45.57 -31.62
C ALA A 118 -56.20 45.69 -31.32
N LEU A 119 -56.71 44.92 -30.35
CA LEU A 119 -58.11 44.97 -29.94
C LEU A 119 -58.49 46.31 -29.31
N LEU A 120 -57.64 46.88 -28.46
CA LEU A 120 -57.85 48.19 -27.86
C LEU A 120 -57.88 49.30 -28.92
N ARG A 121 -56.98 49.25 -29.91
CA ARG A 121 -57.00 50.19 -31.04
C ARG A 121 -58.28 50.06 -31.87
N ALA A 122 -58.72 48.84 -32.18
CA ALA A 122 -59.95 48.60 -32.91
C ALA A 122 -61.19 49.13 -32.15
N ALA A 123 -61.26 48.85 -30.84
CA ALA A 123 -62.33 49.37 -29.98
C ALA A 123 -62.34 50.92 -29.93
N TYR A 124 -61.17 51.55 -29.83
CA TYR A 124 -61.04 53.00 -29.83
C TYR A 124 -61.42 53.62 -31.19
N THR A 125 -61.06 53.00 -32.30
CA THR A 125 -61.44 53.48 -33.65
C THR A 125 -62.94 53.36 -33.94
N ILE A 126 -63.62 52.42 -33.28
CA ILE A 126 -65.07 52.27 -33.35
C ILE A 126 -65.76 53.40 -32.55
N GLY A 127 -65.10 53.95 -31.52
CA GLY A 127 -65.45 55.20 -30.84
C GLY A 127 -66.65 55.10 -29.87
N ASP A 128 -66.74 56.05 -28.93
CA ASP A 128 -67.87 56.19 -27.99
C ASP A 128 -69.23 56.33 -28.71
N ASP A 129 -69.22 56.80 -29.96
CA ASP A 129 -70.39 56.93 -30.81
C ASP A 129 -70.96 55.60 -31.30
N ALA A 130 -70.21 54.49 -31.25
CA ALA A 130 -70.76 53.19 -31.67
C ALA A 130 -71.81 52.68 -30.69
N ALA A 131 -71.62 52.91 -29.38
CA ALA A 131 -72.63 52.61 -28.37
C ALA A 131 -73.86 53.51 -28.54
N LEU A 132 -73.66 54.82 -28.78
CA LEU A 132 -74.74 55.78 -29.04
C LEU A 132 -75.51 55.48 -30.34
N LYS A 133 -74.82 55.17 -31.45
CA LYS A 133 -75.44 54.76 -32.74
C LYS A 133 -76.23 53.47 -32.62
N LEU A 134 -75.79 52.55 -31.76
CA LEU A 134 -76.45 51.27 -31.53
C LEU A 134 -77.62 51.38 -30.54
N MET A 135 -77.59 52.32 -29.59
CA MET A 135 -78.74 52.70 -28.75
C MET A 135 -79.83 53.42 -29.55
N LEU A 136 -79.47 54.19 -30.58
CA LEU A 136 -80.41 54.83 -31.51
C LEU A 136 -81.09 53.83 -32.47
N ALA A 137 -80.51 52.64 -32.65
CA ALA A 137 -81.13 51.52 -33.37
C ALA A 137 -82.01 50.69 -32.39
N GLN A 138 -83.20 51.22 -32.09
CA GLN A 138 -84.10 50.74 -31.01
C GLN A 138 -84.42 49.22 -31.04
N ASP A 139 -84.31 48.53 -32.17
CA ASP A 139 -84.65 47.09 -32.30
C ASP A 139 -83.56 46.11 -31.80
N ARG A 140 -82.33 46.55 -31.45
CA ARG A 140 -81.20 45.64 -31.12
C ARG A 140 -80.39 46.00 -29.86
N VAL A 141 -80.89 46.91 -29.04
CA VAL A 141 -80.18 47.49 -27.89
C VAL A 141 -79.79 46.44 -26.83
N ALA A 142 -80.63 45.42 -26.61
CA ALA A 142 -80.35 44.36 -25.64
C ALA A 142 -79.18 43.44 -26.06
N ASP A 143 -79.07 43.11 -27.35
CA ASP A 143 -77.99 42.26 -27.89
C ASP A 143 -76.65 43.00 -27.91
N ALA A 144 -76.70 44.28 -28.25
CA ALA A 144 -75.57 45.19 -28.20
C ALA A 144 -74.93 45.30 -26.80
N GLY A 145 -75.77 45.49 -25.77
CA GLY A 145 -75.32 45.57 -24.38
C GLY A 145 -74.65 44.28 -23.92
N ARG A 146 -75.23 43.12 -24.26
CA ARG A 146 -74.63 41.79 -23.96
C ARG A 146 -73.26 41.62 -24.61
N LEU A 147 -73.12 42.01 -25.88
CA LEU A 147 -71.85 41.90 -26.61
C LEU A 147 -70.75 42.77 -25.98
N LEU A 148 -71.07 44.00 -25.58
CA LEU A 148 -70.12 44.91 -24.91
C LEU A 148 -69.65 44.36 -23.55
N VAL A 149 -70.56 43.76 -22.78
CA VAL A 149 -70.22 43.12 -21.50
C VAL A 149 -69.29 41.92 -21.73
N TYR A 150 -69.58 41.07 -22.73
CA TYR A 150 -68.69 39.95 -23.08
C TYR A 150 -67.32 40.41 -23.54
N HIS A 151 -67.22 41.49 -24.31
CA HIS A 151 -65.94 42.07 -24.68
C HIS A 151 -65.16 42.55 -23.46
N ARG A 152 -65.80 43.28 -22.54
CA ARG A 152 -65.16 43.74 -21.30
C ARG A 152 -64.64 42.57 -20.48
N TYR A 153 -65.45 41.53 -20.30
CA TYR A 153 -65.06 40.33 -19.56
C TYR A 153 -63.87 39.61 -20.21
N LEU A 154 -63.89 39.46 -21.55
CA LEU A 154 -62.79 38.83 -22.28
C LEU A 154 -61.49 39.64 -22.19
N GLN A 155 -61.55 40.98 -22.22
CA GLN A 155 -60.36 41.83 -22.03
C GLN A 155 -59.80 41.73 -20.62
N GLN A 156 -60.68 41.71 -19.62
CA GLN A 156 -60.29 41.54 -18.23
C GLN A 156 -59.58 40.19 -18.02
N GLN A 157 -60.15 39.10 -18.53
CA GLN A 157 -59.53 37.77 -18.48
C GLN A 157 -58.14 37.73 -19.17
N ARG A 158 -57.97 38.43 -20.30
CA ARG A 158 -56.67 38.54 -20.99
C ARG A 158 -55.64 39.30 -20.16
N SER A 159 -56.04 40.40 -19.51
CA SER A 159 -55.17 41.17 -18.62
C SER A 159 -54.77 40.36 -17.40
N GLU A 160 -55.73 39.68 -16.76
CA GLU A 160 -55.48 38.76 -15.65
C GLU A 160 -54.50 37.66 -16.07
N ARG A 161 -54.67 37.07 -17.26
CA ARG A 161 -53.75 36.05 -17.78
C ARG A 161 -52.33 36.59 -17.98
N ILE A 162 -52.16 37.80 -18.49
CA ILE A 162 -50.83 38.42 -18.62
C ILE A 162 -50.20 38.61 -17.24
N ALA A 163 -50.96 39.11 -16.26
CA ALA A 163 -50.47 39.29 -14.90
C ALA A 163 -50.04 37.95 -14.26
N THR A 164 -50.80 36.87 -14.46
CA THR A 164 -50.41 35.52 -14.02
C THR A 164 -49.10 35.06 -14.66
N LEU A 165 -48.95 35.20 -15.98
CA LEU A 165 -47.71 34.81 -16.67
C LEU A 165 -46.49 35.62 -16.19
N GLN A 166 -46.68 36.91 -15.91
CA GLN A 166 -45.62 37.74 -15.34
C GLN A 166 -45.24 37.30 -13.91
N ALA A 167 -46.22 36.91 -13.10
CA ALA A 167 -45.95 36.34 -11.77
C ALA A 167 -45.17 35.02 -11.87
N GLU A 168 -45.56 34.12 -12.78
CA GLU A 168 -44.81 32.87 -13.06
C GLU A 168 -43.36 33.17 -13.45
N MET A 169 -43.10 34.20 -14.24
CA MET A 169 -41.73 34.59 -14.61
C MET A 169 -40.89 35.07 -13.42
N VAL A 170 -41.48 35.85 -12.50
CA VAL A 170 -40.79 36.27 -11.27
C VAL A 170 -40.46 35.07 -10.39
N GLU A 171 -41.33 34.08 -10.32
CA GLU A 171 -41.04 32.82 -9.62
C GLU A 171 -39.89 32.06 -10.29
N LEU A 172 -39.85 32.00 -11.62
CA LEU A 172 -38.74 31.39 -12.36
C LEU A 172 -37.41 32.11 -12.10
N ASP A 173 -37.39 33.44 -12.04
CA ASP A 173 -36.18 34.21 -11.71
C ASP A 173 -35.66 33.85 -10.30
N GLY A 174 -36.56 33.68 -9.33
CA GLY A 174 -36.21 33.23 -7.98
C GLY A 174 -35.74 31.77 -7.91
N ILE A 175 -36.21 30.90 -8.80
CA ILE A 175 -35.69 29.53 -8.93
C ILE A 175 -34.31 29.54 -9.62
N GLU A 176 -34.13 30.36 -10.66
CA GLU A 176 -32.85 30.52 -11.37
C GLU A 176 -31.75 30.98 -10.41
N ALA A 177 -32.01 32.03 -9.61
CA ALA A 177 -31.06 32.51 -8.61
C ALA A 177 -30.63 31.39 -7.64
N ARG A 178 -31.60 30.63 -7.11
CA ARG A 178 -31.31 29.48 -6.22
C ARG A 178 -30.50 28.38 -6.89
N ILE A 179 -30.75 28.09 -8.17
CA ILE A 179 -29.95 27.12 -8.94
C ILE A 179 -28.51 27.62 -9.07
N GLN A 180 -28.31 28.90 -9.40
CA GLN A 180 -26.98 29.50 -9.53
C GLN A 180 -26.21 29.44 -8.21
N ASP A 181 -26.85 29.77 -7.08
CA ASP A 181 -26.25 29.69 -5.75
C ASP A 181 -25.82 28.25 -5.42
N ARG A 182 -26.70 27.27 -5.66
CA ARG A 182 -26.37 25.85 -5.46
C ARG A 182 -25.23 25.41 -6.36
N ARG A 183 -25.19 25.86 -7.62
CA ARG A 183 -24.12 25.53 -8.56
C ARG A 183 -22.78 26.09 -8.10
N ALA A 184 -22.74 27.36 -7.68
CA ALA A 184 -21.54 27.98 -7.14
C ALA A 184 -21.01 27.23 -5.91
N ALA A 185 -21.91 26.82 -5.00
CA ALA A 185 -21.54 25.99 -3.85
C ALA A 185 -20.98 24.61 -4.25
N LEU A 186 -21.59 23.96 -5.24
CA LEU A 186 -21.12 22.67 -5.77
C LEU A 186 -19.79 22.79 -6.53
N GLU A 187 -19.55 23.88 -7.26
CA GLU A 187 -18.28 24.16 -7.96
C GLU A 187 -17.15 24.41 -6.96
N ALA A 188 -17.42 25.16 -5.88
CA ALA A 188 -16.48 25.35 -4.77
C ALA A 188 -16.16 24.01 -4.09
N ALA A 189 -17.19 23.22 -3.75
CA ALA A 189 -17.03 21.89 -3.17
C ALA A 189 -16.24 20.95 -4.09
N GLN A 190 -16.50 20.99 -5.40
CA GLN A 190 -15.74 20.20 -6.38
C GLN A 190 -14.25 20.57 -6.38
N THR A 191 -13.94 21.86 -6.31
CA THR A 191 -12.56 22.35 -6.30
C THR A 191 -11.83 21.88 -5.04
N GLU A 192 -12.46 22.00 -3.88
CA GLU A 192 -11.93 21.50 -2.62
C GLU A 192 -11.73 19.98 -2.64
N GLN A 193 -12.73 19.23 -3.08
CA GLN A 193 -12.66 17.76 -3.19
C GLN A 193 -11.53 17.30 -4.12
N ARG A 194 -11.28 18.01 -5.24
CA ARG A 194 -10.15 17.72 -6.14
C ARG A 194 -8.82 17.95 -5.46
N ALA A 195 -8.67 19.06 -4.72
CA ALA A 195 -7.45 19.35 -3.99
C ALA A 195 -7.18 18.30 -2.90
N GLN A 196 -8.21 17.93 -2.13
CA GLN A 196 -8.13 16.87 -1.13
C GLN A 196 -7.77 15.51 -1.76
N LEU A 197 -8.41 15.14 -2.87
CA LEU A 197 -8.09 13.89 -3.57
C LEU A 197 -6.63 13.86 -4.04
N ALA A 198 -6.15 14.95 -4.64
CA ALA A 198 -4.75 15.04 -5.06
C ALA A 198 -3.77 14.90 -3.89
N GLN A 199 -4.09 15.48 -2.72
CA GLN A 199 -3.27 15.33 -1.51
C GLN A 199 -3.24 13.87 -1.03
N VAL A 200 -4.40 13.21 -0.97
CA VAL A 200 -4.49 11.81 -0.53
C VAL A 200 -3.80 10.87 -1.52
N GLU A 201 -3.90 11.13 -2.83
CA GLU A 201 -3.17 10.37 -3.85
C GLU A 201 -1.65 10.53 -3.74
N ALA A 202 -1.17 11.75 -3.44
CA ALA A 202 0.25 11.98 -3.18
C ALA A 202 0.72 11.24 -1.92
N ASP A 203 -0.09 11.22 -0.86
CA ASP A 203 0.17 10.42 0.35
C ASP A 203 0.22 8.92 0.04
N ARG A 204 -0.71 8.43 -0.78
CA ARG A 204 -0.75 7.03 -1.23
C ARG A 204 0.54 6.65 -1.95
N GLN A 205 1.01 7.49 -2.87
CA GLN A 205 2.24 7.25 -3.63
C GLN A 205 3.46 7.18 -2.71
N ARG A 206 3.63 8.16 -1.81
CA ARG A 206 4.72 8.16 -0.81
C ARG A 206 4.72 6.89 0.04
N ARG A 207 3.55 6.44 0.49
CA ARG A 207 3.40 5.22 1.30
C ARG A 207 3.71 3.96 0.49
N ALA A 208 3.28 3.89 -0.76
CA ALA A 208 3.60 2.78 -1.65
C ALA A 208 5.11 2.67 -1.92
N GLU A 209 5.81 3.81 -2.05
CA GLU A 209 7.27 3.83 -2.16
C GLU A 209 7.97 3.38 -0.88
N ALA A 210 7.53 3.87 0.28
CA ALA A 210 8.05 3.42 1.57
C ALA A 210 7.86 1.91 1.77
N MET A 211 6.70 1.38 1.37
CA MET A 211 6.40 -0.06 1.38
C MET A 211 7.37 -0.87 0.50
N LYS A 212 7.70 -0.38 -0.71
CA LYS A 212 8.71 -1.03 -1.56
C LYS A 212 10.08 -1.09 -0.87
N GLY A 213 10.47 -0.01 -0.18
CA GLY A 213 11.72 0.04 0.59
C GLY A 213 11.74 -0.98 1.74
N LEU A 214 10.63 -1.10 2.47
CA LEU A 214 10.47 -2.11 3.54
C LEU A 214 10.53 -3.54 2.98
N GLU A 215 9.85 -3.80 1.86
CA GLU A 215 9.82 -5.11 1.23
C GLU A 215 11.23 -5.54 0.75
N SER A 216 12.01 -4.62 0.16
CA SER A 216 13.40 -4.89 -0.21
C SER A 216 14.24 -5.25 1.00
N ARG A 217 14.21 -4.44 2.07
CA ARG A 217 14.98 -4.71 3.29
C ARG A 217 14.58 -6.04 3.93
N PHE A 218 13.29 -6.34 3.95
CA PHE A 218 12.77 -7.61 4.44
C PHE A 218 13.32 -8.79 3.64
N ASN A 219 13.29 -8.71 2.31
CA ASN A 219 13.79 -9.76 1.43
C ASN A 219 15.30 -9.96 1.59
N ASP A 220 16.07 -8.88 1.72
CA ASP A 220 17.52 -8.92 1.97
C ASP A 220 17.83 -9.60 3.32
N ARG A 221 17.11 -9.23 4.39
CA ARG A 221 17.27 -9.86 5.70
C ARG A 221 16.84 -11.33 5.71
N SER A 222 15.75 -11.66 5.01
CA SER A 222 15.27 -13.03 4.84
C SER A 222 16.28 -13.91 4.10
N ALA A 223 16.89 -13.39 3.03
CA ALA A 223 17.96 -14.07 2.31
C ALA A 223 19.20 -14.27 3.19
N ARG A 224 19.63 -13.23 3.93
CA ARG A 224 20.76 -13.33 4.86
C ARG A 224 20.52 -14.33 6.00
N GLU A 225 19.33 -14.37 6.57
CA GLU A 225 18.96 -15.35 7.61
C GLU A 225 19.07 -16.78 7.07
N LYS A 226 18.58 -17.03 5.85
CA LYS A 226 18.68 -18.35 5.20
C LYS A 226 20.14 -18.75 4.96
N ALA A 227 20.97 -17.82 4.48
CA ALA A 227 22.39 -18.05 4.26
C ALA A 227 23.12 -18.39 5.58
N LEU A 228 22.99 -17.54 6.60
CA LEU A 228 23.58 -17.77 7.93
C LEU A 228 23.10 -19.08 8.57
N GLY A 229 21.82 -19.44 8.38
CA GLY A 229 21.29 -20.72 8.84
C GLY A 229 21.89 -21.93 8.12
N SER A 230 22.21 -21.80 6.83
CA SER A 230 22.95 -22.82 6.08
C SER A 230 24.41 -22.95 6.56
N ASP A 231 25.07 -21.82 6.80
CA ASP A 231 26.45 -21.76 7.27
C ASP A 231 26.58 -22.36 8.68
N ALA A 232 25.65 -22.03 9.59
CA ALA A 232 25.59 -22.61 10.93
C ALA A 232 25.49 -24.14 10.88
N ARG A 233 24.58 -24.68 10.05
CA ARG A 233 24.42 -26.13 9.87
C ARG A 233 25.68 -26.79 9.28
N SER A 234 26.38 -26.09 8.40
CA SER A 234 27.61 -26.62 7.79
C SER A 234 28.77 -26.63 8.80
N LEU A 235 28.93 -25.57 9.59
CA LEU A 235 29.90 -25.52 10.69
C LEU A 235 29.61 -26.58 11.76
N GLU A 236 28.34 -26.81 12.10
CA GLU A 236 27.95 -27.88 13.03
C GLU A 236 28.37 -29.27 12.53
N ARG A 237 28.19 -29.55 11.24
CA ARG A 237 28.63 -30.81 10.62
C ARG A 237 30.15 -30.97 10.65
N VAL A 238 30.91 -29.93 10.28
CA VAL A 238 32.38 -29.95 10.34
C VAL A 238 32.85 -30.17 11.77
N LEU A 239 32.24 -29.50 12.74
CA LEU A 239 32.62 -29.61 14.14
C LEU A 239 32.30 -31.00 14.71
N ALA A 240 31.20 -31.62 14.28
CA ALA A 240 30.91 -33.03 14.60
C ALA A 240 31.97 -33.98 14.02
N GLN A 241 32.38 -33.79 12.76
CA GLN A 241 33.43 -34.58 12.11
C GLN A 241 34.79 -34.42 12.81
N LEU A 242 35.18 -33.20 13.19
CA LEU A 242 36.42 -32.94 13.93
C LEU A 242 36.41 -33.61 15.30
N ARG A 243 35.28 -33.56 16.02
CA ARG A 243 35.13 -34.25 17.31
C ARG A 243 35.22 -35.76 17.16
N GLU A 244 34.64 -36.32 16.10
CA GLU A 244 34.72 -37.75 15.81
C GLU A 244 36.15 -38.18 15.46
N ALA A 245 36.83 -37.42 14.60
CA ALA A 245 38.23 -37.67 14.25
C ALA A 245 39.15 -37.59 15.48
N ALA A 246 38.93 -36.61 16.37
CA ALA A 246 39.67 -36.51 17.62
C ALA A 246 39.46 -37.72 18.53
N ARG A 247 38.21 -38.21 18.67
CA ARG A 247 37.91 -39.44 19.44
C ARG A 247 38.59 -40.67 18.85
N ARG A 248 38.59 -40.82 17.52
CA ARG A 248 39.27 -41.93 16.82
C ARG A 248 40.78 -41.89 17.06
N ALA A 249 41.40 -40.72 16.90
CA ALA A 249 42.83 -40.53 17.14
C ALA A 249 43.23 -40.81 18.61
N GLU A 250 42.42 -40.39 19.58
CA GLU A 250 42.65 -40.75 20.99
C GLU A 250 42.52 -42.25 21.24
N ALA A 251 41.52 -42.92 20.66
CA ALA A 251 41.32 -44.35 20.80
C ALA A 251 42.49 -45.17 20.23
N GLU A 252 42.98 -44.78 19.04
CA GLU A 252 44.17 -45.38 18.41
C GLU A 252 45.42 -45.22 19.28
N ARG A 253 45.64 -44.04 19.88
CA ARG A 253 46.76 -43.82 20.81
C ARG A 253 46.65 -44.65 22.08
N ARG A 254 45.45 -44.79 22.65
CA ARG A 254 45.22 -45.64 23.82
C ARG A 254 45.45 -47.11 23.48
N ALA A 255 45.03 -47.56 22.30
CA ALA A 255 45.29 -48.91 21.81
C ALA A 255 46.79 -49.16 21.56
N ALA A 256 47.50 -48.21 20.95
CA ALA A 256 48.94 -48.29 20.74
C ALA A 256 49.72 -48.32 22.06
N ALA A 257 49.39 -47.43 23.02
CA ALA A 257 50.00 -47.43 24.35
C ALA A 257 49.69 -48.71 25.14
N ALA A 258 48.49 -49.26 25.01
CA ALA A 258 48.14 -50.54 25.62
C ALA A 258 48.91 -51.71 24.97
N ALA A 259 49.09 -51.69 23.65
CA ALA A 259 49.87 -52.68 22.92
C ALA A 259 51.36 -52.63 23.29
N GLU A 260 51.95 -51.44 23.42
CA GLU A 260 53.33 -51.27 23.90
C GLU A 260 53.49 -51.76 25.34
N ARG A 261 52.56 -51.42 26.24
CA ARG A 261 52.57 -51.94 27.62
C ARG A 261 52.44 -53.47 27.66
N ALA A 262 51.62 -54.04 26.78
CA ALA A 262 51.48 -55.49 26.67
C ALA A 262 52.74 -56.17 26.13
N ARG A 263 53.45 -55.53 25.19
CA ARG A 263 54.76 -55.98 24.69
C ARG A 263 55.82 -55.93 25.79
N GLN A 264 55.93 -54.81 26.49
CA GLN A 264 56.86 -54.65 27.63
C GLN A 264 56.55 -55.65 28.76
N ALA A 265 55.27 -55.94 29.03
CA ALA A 265 54.87 -56.95 30.02
C ALA A 265 55.20 -58.38 29.59
N ARG A 266 55.16 -58.69 28.28
CA ARG A 266 55.59 -59.99 27.73
C ARG A 266 57.11 -60.12 27.80
N GLU A 267 57.85 -59.11 27.36
CA GLU A 267 59.32 -59.07 27.44
C GLU A 267 59.80 -59.16 28.90
N ALA A 268 59.13 -58.50 29.84
CA ALA A 268 59.44 -58.61 31.27
C ALA A 268 59.12 -59.99 31.88
N ARG A 269 58.12 -60.71 31.33
CA ARG A 269 57.84 -62.11 31.72
C ARG A 269 58.88 -63.06 31.13
N GLU A 270 59.23 -62.90 29.86
CA GLU A 270 60.27 -63.69 29.19
C GLU A 270 61.67 -63.48 29.81
N ALA A 271 61.99 -62.26 30.27
CA ALA A 271 63.21 -61.96 31.02
C ALA A 271 63.23 -62.60 32.43
N ARG A 272 62.07 -62.78 33.06
CA ARG A 272 61.96 -63.49 34.36
C ARG A 272 62.08 -65.01 34.20
N ASP A 273 61.50 -65.56 33.13
CA ASP A 273 61.60 -66.99 32.83
C ASP A 273 63.01 -67.39 32.38
N SER A 274 63.73 -66.53 31.65
CA SER A 274 65.14 -66.73 31.27
C SER A 274 66.14 -66.47 32.40
N GLY A 275 65.76 -65.73 33.45
CA GLY A 275 66.57 -65.51 34.65
C GLY A 275 66.54 -66.63 35.70
N THR A 276 65.68 -67.64 35.54
CA THR A 276 65.54 -68.76 36.49
C THR A 276 66.34 -70.01 36.08
N ALA A 277 67.06 -69.96 34.97
CA ALA A 277 68.00 -71.01 34.55
C ALA A 277 69.46 -70.67 34.92
N ALA A 278 69.72 -70.47 36.20
CA ALA A 278 71.08 -70.50 36.74
C ALA A 278 71.07 -71.30 38.05
N THR A 279 71.30 -72.61 37.89
CA THR A 279 71.56 -73.60 38.94
C THR A 279 72.71 -73.16 39.85
N PRO A 280 72.71 -73.56 41.13
CA PRO A 280 73.44 -74.79 41.48
C PRO A 280 72.64 -75.62 42.52
N ARG A 281 72.80 -76.92 42.68
CA ARG A 281 73.97 -77.79 42.60
C ARG A 281 73.48 -79.24 42.57
#